data_AF-A0A9Q3EWW4-F1
#
_entry.id   AF-A0A9Q3EWW4-F1
#
_cell.length_a   1.000
_cell.length_b   1.000
_cell.length_c   1.000
_cell.angle_alpha   90.00
_cell.angle_beta   90.00
_cell.angle_gamma   90.00
#
_symmetry.space_group_name_H-M   'P 1'
#
loop_
_entity.id
_entity.type
_entity.pdbx_description
1 polymer ?
#
loop_
_entity_poly.entity_id
_entity_poly.type
_entity_poly.pdbx_seq_one_letter_code
_entity_poly.pdbx_strand_id
1 'polypeptide(L)'
;MVALYIADFRSLVSRIGDWGERALIHHFRKGLASHPSNIDSLQDLMEVSLELDTRYHERQKEKNHHQKKRSKSQSQTLLIIKILQAQVIRRRIFILKSGTSPILPC
;
A
#
# COMPACT_ATOMS: atom_id res chain seq x y z
N MET A 1 -12.14 -5.73 6.99
CA MET A 1 -13.19 -5.02 7.77
C MET A 1 -14.58 -5.59 7.52
N VAL A 2 -14.81 -6.24 6.38
CA VAL A 2 -16.12 -6.83 6.03
C VAL A 2 -16.47 -8.06 6.88
N ALA A 3 -15.49 -8.84 7.33
CA ALA A 3 -15.72 -10.00 8.18
C ALA A 3 -16.43 -9.67 9.52
N LEU A 4 -16.04 -8.58 10.17
CA LEU A 4 -16.68 -8.11 11.41
C LEU A 4 -18.11 -7.63 11.14
N TYR A 5 -18.31 -6.85 10.08
CA TYR A 5 -19.63 -6.41 9.65
C TYR A 5 -20.58 -7.58 9.36
N ILE A 6 -20.11 -8.64 8.69
CA ILE A 6 -20.89 -9.87 8.46
C ILE A 6 -21.28 -10.54 9.79
N ALA A 7 -20.34 -10.63 10.74
CA ALA A 7 -20.61 -11.24 12.05
C ALA A 7 -21.67 -10.45 12.83
N ASP A 8 -21.53 -9.12 12.88
CA ASP A 8 -22.49 -8.23 13.53
C ASP A 8 -23.87 -8.30 12.84
N PHE A 9 -23.88 -8.33 11.51
CA PHE A 9 -25.12 -8.45 10.74
C PHE A 9 -25.82 -9.78 11.01
N ARG A 10 -25.10 -10.91 11.07
CA ARG A 10 -25.67 -12.22 11.42
C ARG A 10 -26.23 -12.23 12.84
N SER A 11 -25.51 -11.63 13.79
CA SER A 11 -26.01 -11.48 15.17
C SER A 11 -27.26 -10.60 15.24
N LEU A 12 -27.34 -9.57 14.39
CA LEU A 12 -28.53 -8.73 14.29
C LEU A 12 -29.70 -9.51 13.68
N VAL A 13 -29.48 -10.24 12.58
CA VAL A 13 -30.49 -11.09 11.94
C VAL A 13 -31.02 -12.17 12.88
N SER A 14 -30.20 -12.73 13.78
CA SER A 14 -30.69 -13.70 14.76
C SER A 14 -31.57 -13.08 15.87
N ARG A 15 -31.54 -11.74 16.02
CA ARG A 15 -32.27 -11.00 17.07
C ARG A 15 -33.50 -10.30 16.55
N ILE A 16 -33.44 -9.82 15.31
CA ILE A 16 -34.58 -9.29 14.58
C ILE A 16 -35.35 -10.50 14.05
N GLY A 17 -36.67 -10.56 14.23
CA GLY A 17 -37.49 -11.71 13.84
C GLY A 17 -37.51 -11.98 12.32
N ASP A 18 -38.59 -12.59 11.83
CA ASP A 18 -38.67 -13.18 10.49
C ASP A 18 -38.72 -12.14 9.34
N TRP A 19 -37.59 -11.46 9.10
CA TRP A 19 -37.43 -10.55 7.98
C TRP A 19 -37.16 -11.36 6.72
N GLY A 20 -37.94 -11.08 5.67
CA GLY A 20 -37.74 -11.72 4.38
C GLY A 20 -36.33 -11.50 3.83
N GLU A 21 -35.76 -12.52 3.21
CA GLU A 21 -34.38 -12.52 2.71
C GLU A 21 -34.07 -11.31 1.79
N ARG A 22 -35.04 -10.90 0.98
CA ARG A 22 -34.91 -9.71 0.09
C ARG A 22 -34.69 -8.42 0.88
N ALA A 23 -35.33 -8.26 2.04
CA ALA A 23 -35.12 -7.11 2.91
C ALA A 23 -33.73 -7.16 3.54
N LEU A 24 -33.30 -8.34 4.00
CA LEU A 24 -31.96 -8.54 4.55
C LEU A 24 -30.87 -8.23 3.51
N ILE A 25 -31.03 -8.70 2.26
CA ILE A 25 -30.14 -8.39 1.14
C ILE A 25 -30.08 -6.88 0.88
N HIS A 26 -31.23 -6.20 0.86
CA HIS A 26 -31.29 -4.75 0.66
C HIS A 26 -30.50 -4.00 1.74
N HIS A 27 -30.73 -4.33 3.01
CA HIS A 27 -30.06 -3.68 4.13
C HIS A 27 -28.57 -4.02 4.18
N PHE A 28 -28.21 -5.27 3.92
CA PHE A 28 -26.81 -5.69 3.87
C PHE A 28 -26.05 -4.92 2.78
N ARG A 29 -26.62 -4.82 1.57
CA ARG A 29 -26.05 -4.02 0.47
C ARG A 29 -25.82 -2.59 0.93
N LYS A 30 -26.82 -1.92 1.51
CA LYS A 30 -26.72 -0.51 1.93
C LYS A 30 -25.55 -0.23 2.88
N GLY A 31 -25.11 -1.21 3.66
CA GLY A 31 -23.96 -1.06 4.57
C GLY A 31 -22.58 -1.31 3.94
N LEU A 32 -22.50 -1.76 2.67
CA LEU A 32 -21.24 -1.99 1.98
C LEU A 32 -20.80 -0.76 1.17
N ALA A 33 -19.49 -0.55 1.01
CA ALA A 33 -18.96 0.53 0.19
C ALA A 33 -18.99 0.23 -1.32
N SER A 34 -19.06 -1.07 -1.69
CA SER A 34 -19.15 -1.55 -3.07
C SER A 34 -20.08 -2.74 -3.10
N HIS A 35 -21.03 -2.75 -4.03
CA HIS A 35 -22.08 -3.76 -4.08
C HIS A 35 -21.85 -4.66 -5.29
N PRO A 36 -21.69 -5.98 -5.10
CA PRO A 36 -21.89 -6.91 -6.20
C PRO A 36 -23.36 -6.88 -6.60
N SER A 37 -23.63 -6.42 -7.83
CA SER A 37 -24.95 -6.49 -8.45
C SER A 37 -25.25 -7.94 -8.83
N ASN A 38 -26.53 -8.34 -8.74
CA ASN A 38 -27.07 -9.63 -9.21
C ASN A 38 -26.86 -10.86 -8.30
N ILE A 39 -26.79 -10.67 -6.98
CA ILE A 39 -26.83 -11.78 -6.03
C ILE A 39 -28.20 -11.84 -5.35
N ASP A 40 -28.88 -12.97 -5.47
CA ASP A 40 -30.24 -13.16 -4.98
C ASP A 40 -30.32 -13.91 -3.64
N SER A 41 -29.21 -14.49 -3.17
CA SER A 41 -29.09 -15.07 -1.83
C SER A 41 -28.27 -14.18 -0.91
N LEU A 42 -28.73 -14.05 0.35
CA LEU A 42 -27.99 -13.34 1.38
C LEU A 42 -26.64 -14.00 1.69
N GLN A 43 -26.60 -15.33 1.65
CA GLN A 43 -25.38 -16.09 1.93
C GLN A 43 -24.30 -15.84 0.88
N ASP A 44 -24.65 -15.99 -0.39
CA ASP A 44 -23.74 -15.73 -1.51
C ASP A 44 -23.24 -14.27 -1.48
N LEU A 45 -24.12 -13.33 -1.11
CA LEU A 45 -23.78 -11.93 -1.04
C LEU A 45 -22.73 -11.66 0.05
N MET A 46 -22.86 -12.31 1.21
CA MET A 46 -21.86 -12.24 2.28
C MET A 46 -20.52 -12.83 1.85
N GLU A 47 -20.53 -13.98 1.17
CA GLU A 47 -19.33 -14.67 0.71
C GLU A 47 -18.56 -13.85 -0.34
N VAL A 48 -19.24 -13.38 -1.39
CA VAL A 48 -18.63 -12.53 -2.42
C VAL A 48 -18.10 -11.23 -1.81
N SER A 49 -18.79 -10.65 -0.83
CA SER A 49 -18.33 -9.45 -0.14
C SER A 49 -17.03 -9.70 0.63
N LEU A 50 -16.91 -10.86 1.29
CA LEU A 50 -15.69 -11.27 1.99
C LEU A 50 -14.53 -11.48 1.01
N GLU A 51 -14.80 -12.12 -0.14
CA GLU A 51 -13.81 -12.37 -1.18
C GLU A 51 -13.29 -11.05 -1.77
N LEU A 52 -14.19 -10.11 -2.06
CA LEU A 52 -13.84 -8.78 -2.56
C LEU A 52 -12.99 -7.98 -1.55
N ASP A 53 -13.33 -8.03 -0.24
CA ASP A 53 -12.53 -7.41 0.82
C ASP A 53 -11.13 -8.00 0.85
N THR A 54 -11.02 -9.33 0.76
CA THR A 54 -9.75 -10.06 0.77
C THR A 54 -8.89 -9.67 -0.43
N ARG A 55 -9.43 -9.76 -1.65
CA ARG A 55 -8.74 -9.36 -2.88
C ARG A 55 -8.36 -7.87 -2.90
N TYR A 56 -9.16 -7.00 -2.29
CA TYR A 56 -8.82 -5.59 -2.14
C TYR A 56 -7.61 -5.41 -1.24
N HIS A 57 -7.59 -6.06 -0.08
CA HIS A 57 -6.48 -5.98 0.88
C HIS A 57 -5.18 -6.57 0.30
N GLU A 58 -5.26 -7.68 -0.44
CA GLU A 58 -4.12 -8.26 -1.15
C GLU A 58 -3.52 -7.29 -2.17
N ARG A 59 -4.35 -6.68 -3.02
CA ARG A 59 -3.89 -5.67 -4.00
C ARG A 59 -3.28 -4.44 -3.34
N GLN A 60 -3.77 -4.03 -2.17
CA GLN A 60 -3.17 -2.92 -1.42
C GLN A 60 -1.80 -3.28 -0.81
N LYS A 61 -1.62 -4.52 -0.35
CA LYS A 61 -0.31 -4.99 0.15
C LYS A 61 0.75 -4.95 -0.95
N GLU A 62 0.41 -5.32 -2.18
CA GLU A 62 1.33 -5.29 -3.32
C GLU A 62 1.77 -3.86 -3.70
N LYS A 63 0.85 -2.90 -3.68
CA LYS A 63 1.14 -1.50 -3.96
C LYS A 63 2.09 -0.90 -2.93
N ASN A 64 1.85 -1.18 -1.64
CA ASN A 64 2.72 -0.73 -0.55
C ASN A 64 4.13 -1.35 -0.62
N HIS A 65 4.25 -2.60 -1.08
CA HIS A 65 5.54 -3.26 -1.26
C HIS A 65 6.39 -2.61 -2.35
N HIS A 66 5.78 -2.21 -3.48
CA HIS A 66 6.48 -1.53 -4.56
C HIS A 66 6.91 -0.12 -4.17
N GLN A 67 6.07 0.61 -3.44
CA GLN A 67 6.40 1.94 -2.95
C GLN A 67 7.57 1.90 -1.97
N LYS A 68 7.55 0.97 -1.01
CA LYS A 68 8.63 0.81 -0.01
C LYS A 68 9.98 0.40 -0.63
N LYS A 69 9.97 -0.40 -1.71
CA LYS A 69 11.18 -0.74 -2.47
C LYS A 69 11.74 0.46 -3.23
N ARG A 70 10.87 1.28 -3.83
CA ARG A 70 11.26 2.47 -4.60
C ARG A 70 11.87 3.56 -3.71
N SER A 71 11.35 3.75 -2.50
CA SER A 71 11.92 4.68 -1.51
C SER A 71 13.32 4.25 -1.04
N LYS A 72 13.54 2.95 -0.80
CA LYS A 72 14.85 2.42 -0.37
C LYS A 72 15.92 2.56 -1.45
N SER A 73 15.55 2.30 -2.70
CA SER A 73 16.44 2.47 -3.87
C SER A 73 16.88 3.93 -4.03
N GLN A 74 15.96 4.89 -3.93
CA GLN A 74 16.31 6.31 -4.00
C GLN A 74 17.24 6.76 -2.86
N SER A 75 17.00 6.30 -1.63
CA SER A 75 17.87 6.64 -0.48
C SER A 75 19.29 6.08 -0.63
N GLN A 76 19.45 4.87 -1.15
CA GLN A 76 20.79 4.29 -1.42
C GLN A 76 21.54 5.06 -2.50
N THR A 77 20.88 5.39 -3.61
CA THR A 77 21.51 6.13 -4.71
C THR A 77 21.96 7.53 -4.26
N LEU A 78 21.14 8.24 -3.47
CA LEU A 78 21.52 9.54 -2.91
C LEU A 78 22.74 9.47 -2.00
N LEU A 79 22.86 8.39 -1.22
CA LEU A 79 23.95 8.19 -0.28
C LEU A 79 25.27 7.92 -1.02
N ILE A 80 25.23 7.11 -2.09
CA ILE A 80 26.39 6.87 -2.97
C ILE A 80 26.86 8.16 -3.65
N ILE A 81 25.92 8.97 -4.19
CA ILE A 81 26.26 10.26 -4.81
C ILE A 81 26.95 11.19 -3.80
N LYS A 82 26.44 11.29 -2.57
CA LYS A 82 27.07 12.11 -1.51
C LYS A 82 28.48 11.64 -1.16
N ILE A 83 28.71 10.33 -1.09
CA ILE A 83 30.05 9.77 -0.82
C ILE A 83 31.00 10.11 -1.97
N LEU A 84 30.59 9.92 -3.22
CA LEU A 84 31.42 10.21 -4.39
C LEU A 84 31.76 11.71 -4.48
N GLN A 85 30.79 12.59 -4.24
CA GLN A 85 31.02 14.03 -4.19
C GLN A 85 32.03 14.40 -3.08
N ALA A 86 31.90 13.83 -1.89
CA ALA A 86 32.84 14.05 -0.79
C ALA A 86 34.26 13.55 -1.13
N GLN A 87 34.40 12.43 -1.83
CA GLN A 87 35.69 11.91 -2.28
C GLN A 87 36.35 12.82 -3.34
N VAL A 88 35.57 13.31 -4.30
CA VAL A 88 36.06 14.24 -5.34
C VAL A 88 36.55 15.54 -4.70
N ILE A 89 35.78 16.11 -3.77
CA ILE A 89 36.16 17.33 -3.04
C ILE A 89 37.44 17.10 -2.23
N ARG A 90 37.55 15.97 -1.50
CA ARG A 90 38.77 15.63 -0.74
C ARG A 90 39.99 15.51 -1.64
N ARG A 91 39.88 14.86 -2.81
CA ARG A 91 40.98 14.76 -3.79
C ARG A 91 41.38 16.13 -4.32
N ARG A 92 40.41 17.01 -4.61
CA ARG A 92 40.68 18.36 -5.11
C ARG A 92 41.38 19.25 -4.07
N ILE A 93 40.98 19.15 -2.79
CA ILE A 93 41.64 19.84 -1.68
C ILE A 93 43.06 19.28 -1.45
N PHE A 94 43.24 17.97 -1.55
CA PHE A 94 44.55 17.34 -1.42
C PHE A 94 45.53 17.84 -2.50
N ILE A 95 45.08 17.90 -3.77
CA ILE A 95 45.87 18.45 -4.89
C ILE A 95 46.25 19.92 -4.66
N LEU A 96 45.34 20.73 -4.10
CA LEU A 96 45.62 22.14 -3.80
C LEU A 96 46.59 22.34 -2.62
N LYS A 97 46.66 21.37 -1.69
CA LYS A 97 47.60 21.40 -0.55
C LYS A 97 48.96 20.79 -0.86
N SER A 98 49.05 19.86 -1.82
CA SER A 98 50.29 19.18 -2.20
C SER A 98 51.08 19.96 -3.27
N GLY A 99 51.23 21.28 -3.09
CA GLY A 99 51.81 22.19 -4.07
C GLY A 99 53.05 21.62 -4.78
N THR A 100 52.90 21.37 -6.08
CA THR A 100 54.02 21.33 -7.02
C THR A 100 53.86 22.54 -7.93
N SER A 101 54.72 23.53 -7.71
CA SER A 101 54.86 24.71 -8.55
C SER A 101 55.00 24.32 -10.02
N PRO A 102 54.33 25.00 -10.96
CA PRO A 102 54.66 24.87 -12.37
C PRO A 102 56.02 25.52 -12.61
N ILE A 103 57.03 24.72 -12.96
CA ILE A 103 58.28 25.22 -13.52
C ILE A 103 57.94 25.70 -14.94
N LEU A 104 57.99 27.02 -15.14
CA LEU A 104 58.00 27.66 -16.45
C LEU A 104 59.28 27.28 -17.19
N PRO A 105 59.23 26.75 -18.43
CA PRO A 105 60.39 26.75 -19.28
C PRO A 105 60.53 28.13 -19.95
N CYS A 106 61.73 28.71 -19.84
CA CYS A 106 62.22 29.77 -20.73
C CYS A 106 62.49 29.21 -22.13
#